data_AF-R5BER4-F1
#
_entry.id   AF-R5BER4-F1
#
_cell.length_a   1.000
_cell.length_b   1.000
_cell.length_c   1.000
_cell.angle_alpha   90.00
_cell.angle_beta   90.00
_cell.angle_gamma   90.00
#
_symmetry.space_group_name_H-M   'P 1'
#
loop_
_entity.id
_entity.type
_entity.pdbx_description
1 polymer ?
#
loop_
_entity_poly.entity_id
_entity_poly.type
_entity_poly.pdbx_seq_one_letter_code
_entity_poly.pdbx_strand_id
1 'polypeptide(L)'
;MGDNEIFKIQSEVIRDIATKGPAIFVGRCSNYILRDMECLDVFVTAPLEDRAKRVSERLGISLDEARSRIGRQDRTRQTYYNFFTFGEWGAATDYDLCIDSSILGIDGTTDFIIDFGRKAGLI
;
A
#
# COMPACT_ATOMS: atom_id res chain seq x y z
N MET A 1 1.57 -18.38 17.35
CA MET A 1 2.61 -17.65 16.60
C MET A 1 2.41 -16.18 16.89
N GLY A 2 3.41 -15.48 17.41
CA GLY A 2 3.32 -14.06 17.74
C GLY A 2 3.43 -13.17 16.51
N ASP A 3 3.03 -11.90 16.61
CA ASP A 3 3.10 -10.94 15.49
C ASP A 3 4.52 -10.80 14.93
N ASN A 4 5.54 -10.87 15.79
CA ASN A 4 6.96 -10.84 15.38
C ASN A 4 7.36 -12.05 14.52
N GLU A 5 6.86 -13.25 14.85
CA GLU A 5 7.13 -14.47 14.07
C GLU A 5 6.43 -14.40 12.71
N ILE A 6 5.19 -13.91 12.68
CA ILE A 6 4.46 -13.67 11.43
C ILE A 6 5.20 -12.66 10.55
N PHE A 7 5.63 -11.53 11.11
CA PHE A 7 6.38 -10.50 10.38
C PHE A 7 7.68 -11.05 9.81
N LYS A 8 8.42 -11.85 10.59
CA LYS A 8 9.66 -12.49 10.14
C LYS A 8 9.42 -13.41 8.93
N ILE A 9 8.43 -14.31 9.02
CA ILE A 9 8.09 -15.23 7.91
C ILE A 9 7.64 -14.44 6.68
N GLN A 10 6.79 -13.43 6.84
CA GLN A 10 6.36 -12.57 5.72
C GLN A 10 7.52 -11.84 5.07
N SER A 11 8.47 -11.33 5.88
CA SER A 11 9.66 -10.65 5.38
C SER A 11 10.57 -11.58 4.59
N GLU A 12 10.76 -12.82 5.05
CA GLU A 12 11.53 -13.84 4.34
C GLU A 12 10.88 -14.18 2.99
N VAL A 13 9.56 -14.39 2.98
CA VAL A 13 8.80 -14.68 1.75
C VAL A 13 8.83 -13.52 0.75
N ILE A 14 8.65 -12.28 1.20
CA ILE A 14 8.70 -11.10 0.33
C ILE A 14 10.07 -10.97 -0.33
N ARG A 15 11.16 -11.13 0.43
CA ARG A 15 12.52 -11.09 -0.11
C ARG A 15 12.80 -12.23 -1.07
N ASP A 16 12.38 -13.45 -0.75
CA ASP A 16 12.55 -14.62 -1.62
C ASP A 16 11.79 -14.48 -2.95
N ILE A 17 10.62 -13.83 -2.94
CA ILE A 17 9.91 -13.52 -4.19
C ILE A 17 10.67 -12.43 -4.98
N ALA A 18 11.12 -11.37 -4.31
CA ALA A 18 11.80 -10.25 -4.95
C ALA A 18 13.13 -10.65 -5.61
N THR A 19 13.84 -11.64 -5.06
CA THR A 19 15.09 -12.15 -5.67
C THR A 19 14.88 -13.03 -6.89
N LYS A 20 13.66 -13.54 -7.13
CA LYS A 20 13.33 -14.39 -8.28
C LYS A 20 12.98 -13.61 -9.54
N GLY A 21 12.68 -12.32 -9.42
CA GLY A 21 12.37 -11.45 -10.54
C GLY A 21 11.37 -10.35 -10.20
N PRO A 22 10.93 -9.57 -11.22
CA PRO A 22 9.99 -8.47 -11.03
C PRO A 22 8.67 -8.92 -10.41
N ALA A 23 8.20 -8.22 -9.38
CA ALA A 23 6.96 -8.50 -8.68
C ALA A 23 6.31 -7.23 -8.11
N ILE A 24 5.00 -7.27 -7.89
CA ILE A 24 4.24 -6.21 -7.23
C ILE A 24 3.81 -6.70 -5.84
N PHE A 25 4.19 -5.98 -4.80
CA PHE A 25 3.81 -6.27 -3.41
C PHE A 25 2.81 -5.24 -2.89
N VAL A 26 1.74 -5.68 -2.24
CA VAL A 26 0.71 -4.79 -1.69
C VAL A 26 0.73 -4.83 -0.16
N GLY A 27 1.16 -3.74 0.46
CA GLY A 27 1.20 -3.58 1.92
C GLY A 27 2.26 -4.43 2.60
N ARG A 28 1.96 -4.94 3.81
CA ARG A 28 2.84 -5.81 4.62
C ARG A 28 4.24 -5.24 4.90
N CYS A 29 4.36 -3.91 4.97
CA CYS A 29 5.63 -3.21 5.13
C CYS A 29 6.65 -3.55 4.03
N SER A 30 6.19 -3.88 2.82
CA SER A 30 7.07 -4.28 1.71
C SER A 30 8.11 -3.22 1.38
N ASN A 31 7.73 -1.95 1.32
CA ASN A 31 8.65 -0.80 1.16
C ASN A 31 9.78 -0.83 2.21
N TYR A 32 9.44 -1.03 3.49
CA TYR A 32 10.46 -1.15 4.53
C TYR A 32 11.27 -2.45 4.42
N ILE A 33 10.64 -3.58 4.09
CA ILE A 33 11.30 -4.90 4.01
C ILE A 33 12.32 -4.94 2.87
N LEU A 34 12.01 -4.25 1.76
CA LEU A 34 12.76 -4.19 0.50
C LEU A 34 13.57 -2.89 0.33
N ARG A 35 13.64 -2.02 1.33
CA ARG A 35 14.33 -0.70 1.31
C ARG A 35 15.79 -0.69 0.81
N ASP A 36 16.44 -1.86 0.81
CA ASP A 36 17.82 -2.04 0.34
C ASP A 36 17.88 -2.58 -1.11
N MET A 37 16.75 -2.65 -1.81
CA MET A 37 16.61 -3.07 -3.21
C MET A 37 16.08 -1.91 -4.06
N GLU A 38 16.38 -1.93 -5.36
CA GLU A 38 15.77 -0.99 -6.31
C GLU A 38 14.30 -1.38 -6.54
N CYS A 39 13.38 -0.63 -5.94
CA CYS A 39 11.94 -0.78 -6.14
C CYS A 39 11.25 0.59 -6.13
N LEU A 40 10.07 0.64 -6.72
CA LEU A 40 9.19 1.81 -6.68
C LEU A 40 8.15 1.62 -5.57
N ASP A 41 8.18 2.47 -4.56
CA ASP A 41 7.26 2.46 -3.44
C ASP A 41 6.12 3.47 -3.63
N VAL A 42 4.89 2.96 -3.74
CA VAL A 42 3.70 3.77 -4.05
C VAL A 42 2.65 3.67 -2.96
N PHE A 43 2.18 4.82 -2.47
CA PHE A 43 1.01 4.91 -1.60
C PHE A 43 -0.20 5.43 -2.35
N VAL A 44 -1.22 4.57 -2.54
CA VAL A 44 -2.47 4.94 -3.20
C VAL A 44 -3.52 5.34 -2.17
N THR A 45 -4.05 6.56 -2.29
CA THR A 45 -5.07 7.12 -1.42
C THR A 45 -6.31 7.58 -2.21
N ALA A 46 -7.31 8.08 -1.49
CA ALA A 46 -8.47 8.83 -2.00
C ALA A 46 -9.26 9.45 -0.83
N PRO A 47 -10.13 10.45 -1.08
CA PRO A 47 -11.05 10.94 -0.08
C PRO A 47 -11.93 9.81 0.47
N LEU A 48 -12.26 9.88 1.77
CA LEU A 48 -13.02 8.83 2.45
C LEU A 48 -14.33 8.50 1.75
N GLU A 49 -15.01 9.51 1.19
CA GLU A 49 -16.28 9.34 0.50
C GLU A 49 -16.15 8.52 -0.80
N ASP A 50 -15.12 8.77 -1.60
CA ASP A 50 -14.86 8.00 -2.83
C ASP A 50 -14.42 6.57 -2.52
N ARG A 51 -13.70 6.38 -1.40
CA ARG A 51 -13.36 5.05 -0.90
C ARG A 51 -14.61 4.32 -0.39
N ALA A 52 -15.48 5.01 0.35
CA ALA A 52 -16.71 4.44 0.92
C ALA A 52 -17.68 4.00 -0.17
N LYS A 53 -17.88 4.81 -1.23
CA LYS A 53 -18.69 4.44 -2.39
C LYS A 53 -18.18 3.14 -3.04
N ARG A 54 -16.89 3.09 -3.39
CA ARG A 54 -16.25 1.90 -3.98
C ARG A 54 -16.37 0.66 -3.09
N VAL A 55 -16.19 0.79 -1.78
CA VAL A 55 -16.29 -0.32 -0.83
C VAL A 55 -17.75 -0.77 -0.67
N SER A 56 -18.69 0.17 -0.58
CA SER A 56 -20.13 -0.08 -0.49
C SER A 56 -20.62 -0.84 -1.71
N GLU A 57 -20.32 -0.37 -2.92
CA GLU A 57 -20.68 -1.02 -4.18
C GLU A 57 -20.08 -2.43 -4.30
N ARG A 58 -18.77 -2.57 -4.01
CA ARG A 58 -18.07 -3.86 -4.14
C ARG A 58 -18.59 -4.93 -3.19
N LEU A 59 -19.04 -4.54 -1.99
CA LEU A 59 -19.41 -5.48 -0.92
C LEU A 59 -20.92 -5.57 -0.69
N GLY A 60 -21.73 -4.72 -1.32
CA GLY A 60 -23.18 -4.66 -1.11
C GLY A 60 -23.58 -4.18 0.29
N ILE A 61 -22.78 -3.29 0.90
CA ILE A 61 -23.00 -2.78 2.27
C ILE A 61 -23.36 -1.30 2.27
N SER A 62 -23.88 -0.77 3.39
CA SER A 62 -24.20 0.65 3.50
C SER A 62 -22.93 1.53 3.50
N LEU A 63 -23.09 2.82 3.16
CA LEU A 63 -21.97 3.78 3.22
C LEU A 63 -21.40 3.92 4.63
N ASP A 64 -22.23 3.88 5.67
CA ASP A 64 -21.79 3.96 7.06
C ASP A 64 -20.98 2.73 7.48
N GLU A 65 -21.43 1.53 7.05
CA GLU A 65 -20.67 0.31 7.27
C GLU A 65 -19.34 0.35 6.51
N ALA A 66 -19.34 0.83 5.27
CA ALA A 66 -18.12 1.01 4.47
C ALA A 66 -17.13 1.97 5.15
N ARG A 67 -17.57 3.13 5.62
CA ARG A 67 -16.75 4.10 6.38
C ARG A 67 -16.16 3.47 7.64
N SER A 68 -16.97 2.76 8.42
CA SER A 68 -16.52 2.07 9.64
C SER A 68 -15.46 1.02 9.33
N ARG A 69 -15.68 0.23 8.28
CA ARG A 69 -14.75 -0.82 7.83
C ARG A 69 -13.44 -0.24 7.34
N ILE A 70 -13.49 0.85 6.58
CA ILE A 70 -12.31 1.61 6.13
C ILE A 70 -11.50 2.10 7.33
N GLY A 71 -12.15 2.79 8.28
CA GLY A 71 -11.46 3.33 9.46
C GLY A 71 -10.78 2.26 10.31
N ARG A 72 -11.44 1.10 10.50
CA ARG A 72 -10.83 -0.06 11.18
C ARG A 72 -9.62 -0.58 10.42
N GLN A 73 -9.75 -0.76 9.10
CA GLN A 73 -8.69 -1.32 8.28
C GLN A 73 -7.47 -0.40 8.17
N ASP A 74 -7.68 0.91 8.07
CA ASP A 74 -6.61 1.91 8.04
C ASP A 74 -5.89 1.96 9.38
N ARG A 75 -6.61 1.95 10.51
CA ARG A 75 -6.00 1.84 11.83
C ARG A 75 -5.17 0.56 11.98
N THR A 76 -5.68 -0.58 11.52
CA THR A 76 -4.90 -1.84 11.54
C THR A 76 -3.62 -1.74 10.70
N ARG A 77 -3.68 -1.14 9.52
CA ARG A 77 -2.51 -0.93 8.65
C ARG A 77 -1.48 0.00 9.31
N GLN A 78 -1.95 1.12 9.86
CA GLN A 78 -1.11 2.10 10.54
C GLN A 78 -0.43 1.48 11.77
N THR A 79 -1.19 0.82 12.65
CA THR A 79 -0.63 0.18 13.85
C THR A 79 0.40 -0.89 13.48
N TYR A 80 0.11 -1.73 12.50
CA TYR A 80 1.04 -2.77 12.06
C TYR A 80 2.32 -2.17 11.45
N TYR A 81 2.17 -1.20 10.54
CA TYR A 81 3.30 -0.56 9.86
C TYR A 81 4.20 0.20 10.83
N ASN A 82 3.62 1.06 11.66
CA ASN A 82 4.37 1.87 12.61
C ASN A 82 5.02 1.02 13.72
N PHE A 83 4.52 -0.20 13.98
CA PHE A 83 5.13 -1.12 14.94
C PHE A 83 6.39 -1.81 14.38
N PHE A 84 6.34 -2.23 13.11
CA PHE A 84 7.41 -3.00 12.48
C PHE A 84 8.44 -2.18 11.69
N THR A 85 8.19 -0.90 11.49
CA THR A 85 9.03 0.00 10.72
C THR A 85 9.39 1.24 11.53
N PHE A 86 10.37 2.01 11.08
CA PHE A 86 10.69 3.33 11.64
C PHE A 86 9.91 4.47 10.97
N GLY A 87 8.97 4.16 10.07
CA GLY A 87 8.20 5.12 9.29
C GLY A 87 6.79 5.35 9.83
N GLU A 88 6.04 6.19 9.12
CA GLU A 88 4.64 6.47 9.39
C GLU A 88 3.76 6.07 8.19
N TRP A 89 2.76 5.23 8.43
CA TRP A 89 1.87 4.77 7.36
C TRP A 89 1.14 5.93 6.68
N GLY A 90 1.38 6.08 5.37
CA GLY A 90 0.83 7.15 4.54
C GLY A 90 1.62 8.46 4.55
N ALA A 91 2.73 8.56 5.28
CA ALA A 91 3.62 9.72 5.22
C ALA A 91 4.41 9.72 3.91
N ALA A 92 4.39 10.83 3.18
CA ALA A 92 5.05 10.95 1.88
C ALA A 92 6.58 10.76 1.94
N THR A 93 7.19 10.86 3.11
CA THR A 93 8.62 10.59 3.32
C THR A 93 8.99 9.10 3.26
N ASP A 94 8.01 8.20 3.33
CA ASP A 94 8.21 6.74 3.34
C ASP A 94 7.89 6.06 1.99
N TYR A 95 7.56 6.85 0.95
CA TYR A 95 7.19 6.36 -0.38
C TYR A 95 7.77 7.29 -1.46
N ASP A 96 8.03 6.76 -2.65
CA ASP A 96 8.47 7.57 -3.80
C ASP A 96 7.31 8.36 -4.42
N LEU A 97 6.10 7.79 -4.37
CA LEU A 97 4.89 8.39 -4.93
C LEU A 97 3.67 8.17 -4.02
N CYS A 98 3.09 9.27 -3.55
CA CYS A 98 1.75 9.27 -2.94
C CYS A 98 0.74 9.81 -3.96
N ILE A 99 -0.29 9.03 -4.30
CA ILE A 99 -1.25 9.39 -5.36
C ILE A 99 -2.69 9.23 -4.93
N ASP A 100 -3.50 10.26 -5.20
CA ASP A 100 -4.95 10.23 -5.04
C ASP A 100 -5.64 9.63 -6.27
N SER A 101 -6.13 8.40 -6.10
CA SER A 101 -6.81 7.65 -7.16
C SER A 101 -8.19 8.21 -7.56
N SER A 102 -8.81 9.09 -6.75
CA SER A 102 -10.11 9.68 -7.11
C SER A 102 -9.97 10.77 -8.19
N ILE A 103 -8.77 11.32 -8.39
CA ILE A 103 -8.52 12.39 -9.37
C ILE A 103 -8.41 11.80 -10.79
N LEU A 104 -7.64 10.71 -10.93
CA LEU A 104 -7.31 10.13 -12.24
C LEU A 104 -8.15 8.89 -12.60
N GLY A 105 -8.91 8.34 -11.64
CA GLY A 105 -9.54 7.04 -11.79
C GLY A 105 -8.51 5.90 -11.83
N ILE A 106 -8.96 4.65 -12.00
CA ILE A 106 -8.08 3.47 -11.93
C ILE A 106 -7.05 3.48 -13.05
N ASP A 107 -7.49 3.63 -14.30
CA ASP A 107 -6.61 3.55 -15.46
C ASP A 107 -5.62 4.71 -15.49
N GLY A 108 -6.08 5.95 -15.27
CA GLY A 108 -5.21 7.12 -15.22
C GLY A 108 -4.20 7.08 -14.07
N THR A 109 -4.57 6.53 -12.90
CA THR A 109 -3.62 6.31 -11.79
C THR A 109 -2.56 5.29 -12.19
N THR A 110 -2.96 4.21 -12.87
CA THR A 110 -2.05 3.14 -13.32
C THR A 110 -1.05 3.66 -14.34
N ASP A 111 -1.53 4.38 -15.36
CA ASP A 111 -0.67 5.00 -16.38
C ASP A 111 0.33 5.99 -15.76
N PHE A 112 -0.12 6.78 -14.78
CA PHE A 112 0.74 7.74 -14.09
C PHE A 112 1.82 7.06 -13.25
N ILE A 113 1.49 5.98 -12.52
CA ILE A 113 2.48 5.20 -11.76
C ILE A 113 3.55 4.62 -12.71
N ILE A 114 3.13 4.11 -13.88
CA ILE A 114 4.05 3.55 -14.87
C ILE A 114 4.98 4.65 -15.44
N ASP A 115 4.42 5.81 -15.80
CA ASP A 115 5.21 6.94 -16.31
C ASP A 115 6.21 7.46 -15.26
N PHE A 116 5.78 7.60 -14.01
CA PHE A 116 6.63 8.00 -12.89
C PHE A 116 7.78 7.02 -12.70
N GLY A 117 7.48 5.72 -12.62
CA GLY A 117 8.49 4.69 -12.41
C GLY A 117 9.56 4.64 -13.52
N ARG A 118 9.15 4.81 -14.78
CA ARG A 118 10.08 4.89 -15.93
C ARG A 118 10.99 6.12 -15.85
N LYS A 119 10.44 7.27 -15.46
CA LYS A 119 11.22 8.52 -15.29
C LYS A 119 12.18 8.44 -14.10
N ALA A 120 11.81 7.71 -13.06
CA ALA A 120 12.66 7.43 -11.91
C ALA A 120 13.74 6.37 -12.21
N GLY A 121 13.60 5.60 -13.28
CA GLY A 121 14.50 4.50 -13.62
C GLY A 121 14.32 3.26 -12.73
N LEU A 122 13.14 3.11 -12.10
CA LEU A 122 12.84 2.03 -11.15
C LEU A 122 12.03 0.88 -11.77
N ILE A 123 11.48 1.08 -12.98
CA ILE A 123 10.79 0.06 -13.80
C ILE A 123 11.05 0.25 -15.30
#